data_AF-A0A0D0LE95-F1
#
_entry.id   AF-A0A0D0LE95-F1
#
_cell.length_a   1.000
_cell.length_b   1.000
_cell.length_c   1.000
_cell.angle_alpha   90.00
_cell.angle_beta   90.00
_cell.angle_gamma   90.00
#
_symmetry.space_group_name_H-M   'P 1'
#
loop_
_entity.id
_entity.type
_entity.pdbx_description
1 polymer ?
#
loop_
_entity_poly.entity_id
_entity_poly.type
_entity_poly.pdbx_seq_one_letter_code
_entity_poly.pdbx_strand_id
1 'polypeptide(L)' 'MNDAATQERATSGRRMSDNELRKAIRVLQSRADDARRRGAEDDASRIERTVREYQDEMTTRL' A
#
# COMPACT_ATOMS: atom_id res chain seq x y z
N MET A 1 -21.20 30.15 -16.93
CA MET A 1 -22.17 29.72 -15.90
C MET A 1 -23.12 28.76 -16.62
N ASN A 2 -23.01 27.44 -16.58
CA ASN A 2 -22.59 26.54 -15.49
C ASN A 2 -22.00 25.24 -16.08
N ASP A 3 -20.69 25.02 -15.92
CA ASP A 3 -20.04 23.73 -16.13
C ASP A 3 -19.83 23.04 -14.78
N ALA A 4 -20.92 22.72 -14.10
CA ALA A 4 -20.92 22.08 -12.79
C ALA A 4 -21.60 20.70 -12.81
N ALA A 5 -21.52 19.98 -13.93
CA ALA A 5 -21.97 18.62 -14.03
C ALA A 5 -20.77 17.70 -14.27
N THR A 6 -20.53 16.80 -13.32
CA THR A 6 -19.68 15.60 -13.44
C THR A 6 -18.19 15.77 -13.14
N GLN A 7 -17.87 16.26 -11.94
CA GLN A 7 -16.67 15.83 -11.22
C GLN A 7 -17.02 14.72 -10.22
N GLU A 8 -17.58 13.61 -10.73
CA GLU A 8 -17.56 12.31 -10.05
C GLU A 8 -16.44 11.44 -10.65
N ARG A 9 -15.25 12.02 -10.81
CA ARG A 9 -14.11 11.29 -11.38
C ARG A 9 -13.40 10.46 -10.30
N ALA A 10 -13.91 9.24 -10.10
CA ALA A 10 -13.11 8.04 -9.85
C ALA A 10 -12.16 8.04 -8.64
N THR A 11 -12.65 8.39 -7.44
CA THR A 11 -12.01 7.98 -6.18
C THR A 11 -12.48 6.59 -5.69
N SER A 12 -13.24 5.87 -6.51
CA SER A 12 -13.57 4.45 -6.29
C SER A 12 -12.47 3.54 -6.84
N GLY A 13 -11.62 3.03 -5.95
CA GLY A 13 -11.11 1.67 -6.04
C GLY A 13 -10.17 1.32 -7.21
N ARG A 14 -9.17 2.16 -7.52
CA ARG A 14 -8.08 1.70 -8.38
C ARG A 14 -7.23 0.69 -7.61
N ARG A 15 -7.46 -0.61 -7.83
CA ARG A 15 -6.56 -1.67 -7.37
C ARG A 15 -5.17 -1.39 -7.91
N MET A 16 -4.16 -1.38 -7.04
CA MET A 16 -2.76 -1.16 -7.45
C MET A 16 -2.36 -2.23 -8.46
N SER A 17 -1.60 -1.90 -9.50
CA SER A 17 -0.97 -2.90 -10.37
C SER A 17 0.10 -3.70 -9.62
N ASP A 18 0.49 -4.86 -10.13
CA ASP A 18 1.52 -5.70 -9.50
C ASP A 18 2.86 -4.99 -9.37
N ASN A 19 3.21 -4.11 -10.31
CA ASN A 19 4.42 -3.30 -10.24
C ASN A 19 4.33 -2.23 -9.13
N GLU A 20 3.14 -1.66 -8.92
CA GLU A 20 2.88 -0.74 -7.81
C GLU A 20 2.94 -1.49 -6.46
N LEU A 21 2.35 -2.69 -6.37
CA LEU A 21 2.41 -3.54 -5.17
C LEU A 21 3.85 -3.94 -4.82
N ARG A 22 4.64 -4.40 -5.80
CA ARG A 22 6.07 -4.72 -5.59
C ARG A 22 6.86 -3.53 -5.09
N LYS A 23 6.62 -2.34 -5.66
CA LYS A 23 7.29 -1.10 -5.23
C LYS A 23 6.88 -0.73 -3.81
N ALA A 24 5.59 -0.81 -3.49
CA ALA A 24 5.06 -0.51 -2.17
C ALA A 24 5.63 -1.46 -1.10
N ILE A 25 5.64 -2.77 -1.38
CA ILE A 25 6.22 -3.80 -0.50
C ILE A 25 7.68 -3.47 -0.17
N ARG A 26 8.50 -3.13 -1.17
CA ARG A 26 9.92 -2.79 -0.95
C ARG A 26 10.09 -1.59 -0.03
N VAL A 27 9.29 -0.54 -0.23
CA VAL A 27 9.34 0.67 0.62
C VAL A 27 8.90 0.35 2.05
N LEU A 28 7.84 -0.45 2.21
CA LEU A 28 7.33 -0.85 3.52
C LEU A 28 8.34 -1.73 4.26
N GLN A 29 8.98 -2.69 3.60
CA GLN A 29 10.03 -3.50 4.20
C GLN A 29 11.18 -2.65 4.74
N SER A 30 11.67 -1.69 3.94
CA SER A 30 12.71 -0.75 4.41
C SER A 30 12.26 0.05 5.64
N ARG A 31 10.99 0.45 5.72
CA ARG A 31 10.45 1.18 6.88
C ARG A 31 10.30 0.29 8.10
N ALA A 32 9.91 -0.98 7.93
CA ALA A 32 9.84 -1.94 9.03
C ALA A 32 11.22 -2.19 9.63
N ASP A 33 12.25 -2.34 8.77
CA ASP A 33 13.63 -2.51 9.21
C ASP A 33 14.14 -1.28 9.97
N ASP A 34 13.83 -0.08 9.49
CA ASP A 34 14.17 1.16 10.18
C ASP A 34 13.42 1.32 11.52
N ALA A 35 12.16 0.90 11.59
CA ALA A 35 11.37 0.90 12.83
C ALA A 35 11.99 -0.04 13.88
N ARG A 36 12.40 -1.26 13.48
CA ARG A 36 13.13 -2.19 14.35
C ARG A 36 14.43 -1.61 14.87
N ARG A 37 15.23 -1.00 13.99
CA ARG A 37 16.50 -0.35 14.39
C ARG A 37 16.30 0.75 15.42
N ARG A 38 15.13 1.39 15.43
CA ARG A 38 14.75 2.46 16.39
C ARG A 38 14.05 1.91 17.64
N GLY A 39 13.83 0.60 17.75
CA GLY A 39 13.08 -0.04 18.84
C GLY A 39 11.57 0.17 18.76
N ALA A 40 11.03 0.63 17.63
CA ALA A 40 9.61 0.84 17.39
C ALA A 40 8.94 -0.46 16.89
N GLU A 41 8.90 -1.48 17.74
CA GLU A 41 8.44 -2.83 17.37
C GLU A 41 6.96 -2.88 16.96
N ASP A 42 6.11 -2.05 17.58
CA ASP A 42 4.68 -1.96 17.22
C ASP A 42 4.50 -1.41 15.79
N ASP A 43 5.29 -0.40 15.42
CA ASP A 43 5.26 0.18 14.09
C ASP A 43 5.79 -0.80 13.05
N ALA A 44 6.91 -1.47 13.36
CA ALA A 44 7.45 -2.53 12.52
C ALA A 44 6.39 -3.63 12.29
N SER A 45 5.71 -4.09 13.34
CA SER A 45 4.68 -5.14 13.25
C SER A 45 3.48 -4.72 12.40
N ARG A 46 3.05 -3.45 12.51
CA ARG A 46 1.95 -2.90 11.70
C ARG A 46 2.33 -2.83 10.22
N ILE A 47 3.53 -2.34 9.92
CA ILE A 47 4.06 -2.30 8.56
C ILE A 47 4.20 -3.72 8.00
N GLU A 48 4.68 -4.64 8.84
CA GLU A 48 4.70 -6.11 8.69
C GLU A 48 3.41 -6.67 8.10
N ARG A 49 2.32 -6.31 8.76
CA ARG A 49 0.97 -6.74 8.39
C ARG A 49 0.57 -6.22 7.01
N THR A 50 0.80 -4.94 6.73
CA THR A 50 0.47 -4.36 5.41
C THR A 50 1.30 -4.97 4.28
N VAL A 51 2.56 -5.32 4.53
CA VAL A 51 3.38 -6.05 3.55
C VAL A 51 2.75 -7.40 3.21
N ARG A 52 2.31 -8.16 4.21
CA ARG A 52 1.63 -9.45 4.01
C ARG A 52 0.34 -9.29 3.21
N GLU A 53 -0.47 -8.30 3.53
CA GLU A 53 -1.71 -8.00 2.79
C GLU A 53 -1.43 -7.73 1.29
N TYR A 54 -0.38 -6.98 0.97
CA TYR A 54 0.00 -6.73 -0.43
C TYR A 54 0.59 -7.97 -1.13
N GLN A 55 1.30 -8.83 -0.40
CA GLN A 55 1.80 -10.11 -0.93
C GLN A 55 0.64 -11.07 -1.22
N ASP A 56 -0.36 -11.12 -0.34
CA ASP A 56 -1.58 -11.92 -0.52
C ASP A 56 -2.38 -11.43 -1.72
N GLU A 57 -2.50 -10.10 -1.88
CA GLU A 57 -3.14 -9.49 -3.05
C GLU A 57 -2.42 -9.85 -4.35
N MET A 58 -1.08 -9.89 -4.36
CA MET A 58 -0.31 -10.35 -5.53
C MET A 58 -0.52 -11.84 -5.80
N THR A 59 -0.54 -12.68 -4.76
CA THR A 59 -0.73 -14.13 -4.90
C THR A 59 -2.11 -14.47 -5.47
N THR A 60 -3.14 -13.71 -5.07
CA THR A 60 -4.52 -13.91 -5.54
C THR A 60 -4.71 -13.55 -7.03
N ARG A 61 -3.73 -12.90 -7.67
CA ARG A 61 -3.77 -12.47 -9.07
C ARG A 61 -3.02 -13.38 -10.04
N LEU A 62 -2.26 -14.34 -9.53
CA LEU A 62 -1.55 -15.37 -10.30
C LEU A 62 -2.51 -16.53 -10.64
#